data_AF-A0A5N5XW88-F1
#
_entry.id   AF-A0A5N5XW88-F1
#
_cell.length_a   1.000
_cell.length_b   1.000
_cell.length_c   1.000
_cell.angle_alpha   90.00
_cell.angle_beta   90.00
_cell.angle_gamma   90.00
#
_symmetry.space_group_name_H-M   'P 1'
#
loop_
_entity.id
_entity.type
_entity.pdbx_description
1 polymer ?
#
loop_
_entity_poly.entity_id
_entity_poly.type
_entity_poly.pdbx_seq_one_letter_code
_entity_poly.pdbx_strand_id
1 'polypeptide(L)'
;MIKLEGTVLNTYHLDGGTNKKGEEYEARDKVQLLGSLELPNGQIKNELIDLTVEDSRIYDDFKNKLISISCGAMAVGRNVIFYVRKGAKPVLVDHL
;
A
#
# COMPACT_ATOMS: atom_id res chain seq x y z
N MET A 1 -2.75 13.57 5.11
CA MET A 1 -3.11 12.36 4.33
C MET A 1 -2.57 12.57 2.93
N ILE A 2 -1.87 11.59 2.39
CA ILE A 2 -1.23 11.62 1.07
C ILE A 2 -2.13 10.85 0.10
N LYS A 3 -2.18 11.27 -1.16
CA LYS A 3 -2.83 10.52 -2.23
C LYS A 3 -1.78 9.62 -2.87
N LEU A 4 -1.94 8.31 -2.76
CA LEU A 4 -1.08 7.34 -3.41
C LEU A 4 -1.76 6.83 -4.67
N GLU A 5 -1.05 6.88 -5.79
CA GLU A 5 -1.47 6.29 -7.06
C GLU A 5 -0.52 5.17 -7.43
N GLY A 6 -1.07 4.04 -7.87
CA GLY A 6 -0.28 2.88 -8.24
C GLY A 6 -1.11 1.75 -8.81
N THR A 7 -0.45 0.87 -9.57
CA THR A 7 -1.10 -0.30 -10.15
C THR A 7 -1.17 -1.41 -9.11
N VAL A 8 -2.36 -1.97 -8.87
CA VAL A 8 -2.52 -3.09 -7.92
C VAL A 8 -1.89 -4.34 -8.52
N LEU A 9 -0.83 -4.86 -7.89
CA LEU A 9 -0.16 -6.08 -8.32
C LEU A 9 -0.63 -7.30 -7.55
N ASN A 10 -0.83 -7.16 -6.24
CA ASN A 10 -1.15 -8.29 -5.37
C ASN A 10 -1.89 -7.85 -4.10
N THR A 11 -2.56 -8.81 -3.47
CA THR A 11 -3.28 -8.71 -2.20
C THR A 11 -2.86 -9.89 -1.34
N TYR A 12 -2.59 -9.68 -0.05
CA TYR A 12 -2.19 -10.77 0.84
C TYR A 12 -2.51 -10.48 2.31
N HIS A 13 -2.65 -11.56 3.08
CA HIS A 13 -2.78 -11.54 4.53
C HIS A 13 -1.44 -11.91 5.16
N LEU A 14 -1.04 -11.19 6.20
CA LEU A 14 0.04 -11.57 7.09
C LEU A 14 -0.56 -11.97 8.43
N ASP A 15 -0.33 -13.22 8.84
CA ASP A 15 -0.72 -13.69 10.15
C ASP A 15 0.00 -12.88 11.24
N GLY A 16 -0.69 -12.66 12.36
CA GLY A 16 -0.08 -12.12 13.57
C GLY A 16 0.74 -13.20 14.29
N GLY A 17 1.49 -12.79 15.32
CA GLY A 17 2.23 -13.74 16.13
C GLY A 17 3.19 -13.07 17.09
N THR A 18 4.22 -13.82 17.48
CA THR A 18 5.25 -13.36 18.41
C THR A 18 6.61 -13.48 17.74
N ASN A 19 7.42 -12.43 17.79
CA ASN A 19 8.76 -12.45 17.20
C ASN A 19 9.77 -13.17 18.13
N LYS A 20 11.01 -13.37 17.64
CA LYS A 20 12.08 -14.06 18.42
C LYS A 20 12.45 -13.36 19.75
N LYS A 21 12.02 -12.12 19.96
CA LYS A 21 12.24 -11.34 21.18
C LYS A 21 11.07 -11.43 22.16
N GLY A 22 10.00 -12.16 21.82
CA GLY A 22 8.79 -12.27 22.63
C GLY A 22 7.80 -11.12 22.41
N GLU A 23 8.00 -10.25 21.41
CA GLU A 23 7.07 -9.14 21.14
C GLU A 23 5.93 -9.63 20.24
N GLU A 24 4.70 -9.37 20.66
CA GLU A 24 3.50 -9.65 19.87
C GLU A 24 3.32 -8.63 18.74
N TYR A 25 2.81 -9.11 17.61
CA TYR A 25 2.42 -8.27 16.49
C TYR A 25 1.10 -8.76 15.89
N GLU A 26 0.26 -7.80 15.55
CA GLU A 26 -1.06 -8.03 14.98
C GLU A 26 -0.98 -8.52 13.53
N ALA A 27 -1.98 -9.32 13.15
CA ALA A 27 -2.23 -9.70 11.76
C ALA A 27 -2.55 -8.46 10.91
N ARG A 28 -2.21 -8.50 9.61
CA ARG A 28 -2.38 -7.35 8.71
C ARG A 28 -2.76 -7.78 7.31
N ASP A 29 -3.75 -7.10 6.76
CA ASP A 29 -4.07 -7.15 5.35
C ASP A 29 -3.22 -6.13 4.56
N LYS A 30 -2.76 -6.56 3.39
CA LYS A 30 -1.83 -5.81 2.55
C LYS A 30 -2.28 -5.79 1.10
N VAL A 31 -2.00 -4.66 0.45
CA VAL A 31 -2.09 -4.49 -1.00
C VAL A 31 -0.73 -4.02 -1.51
N GLN A 32 -0.22 -4.69 -2.54
CA GLN A 32 1.00 -4.28 -3.23
C GLN A 32 0.67 -3.40 -4.41
N LEU A 33 1.17 -2.17 -4.38
CA LEU A 33 1.03 -1.20 -5.44
C LEU A 33 2.37 -0.98 -6.13
N LEU A 34 2.38 -1.01 -7.46
CA LEU A 34 3.48 -0.45 -8.24
C LEU A 34 3.25 1.05 -8.37
N GLY A 35 3.97 1.82 -7.57
CA GLY A 35 4.01 3.27 -7.62
C GLY A 35 5.13 3.78 -8.51
N SER A 36 5.03 5.04 -8.93
CA SER A 36 6.01 5.72 -9.77
C SER A 36 6.49 6.98 -9.08
N LEU A 37 7.80 7.17 -9.01
CA LEU A 37 8.43 8.39 -8.51
C LEU A 37 9.24 9.03 -9.63
N GLU A 38 8.90 10.27 -9.97
CA GLU A 38 9.72 11.07 -10.87
C GLU A 38 10.96 11.57 -10.13
N LEU A 39 12.13 11.31 -10.70
CA LEU A 39 13.43 11.71 -10.17
C LEU A 39 13.80 13.11 -10.70
N PRO A 40 14.71 13.85 -10.01
CA PRO A 40 15.15 15.18 -10.45
C PRO A 40 15.76 15.24 -11.86
N ASN A 41 16.22 14.10 -12.38
CA ASN A 41 16.76 13.98 -13.73
C ASN A 41 15.69 13.63 -14.78
N GLY A 42 14.40 13.65 -14.43
CA GLY A 42 13.27 13.34 -15.30
C GLY A 42 13.05 11.84 -15.55
N GLN A 43 13.83 10.96 -14.91
CA GLN A 43 13.59 9.52 -15.02
C GLN A 43 12.48 9.07 -14.06
N ILE A 44 11.76 8.01 -14.43
CA ILE A 44 10.79 7.38 -13.54
C ILE A 44 11.43 6.20 -12.82
N LYS A 45 11.40 6.24 -11.50
CA LYS A 45 11.72 5.10 -10.64
C LYS A 45 10.41 4.45 -10.18
N ASN A 46 10.20 3.21 -10.59
CA ASN A 46 9.08 2.42 -10.08
C ASN A 46 9.44 1.83 -8.71
N GLU A 47 8.48 1.83 -7.79
CA GLU A 47 8.64 1.27 -6.45
C GLU A 47 7.46 0.36 -6.10
N LEU A 48 7.76 -0.77 -5.47
CA LEU A 48 6.74 -1.65 -4.93
C LEU A 48 6.42 -1.20 -3.49
N ILE A 49 5.16 -0.87 -3.25
CA ILE A 49 4.69 -0.31 -1.98
C ILE A 49 3.67 -1.27 -1.35
N ASP A 50 3.98 -1.75 -0.14
CA ASP A 50 3.06 -2.53 0.68
C ASP A 50 2.15 -1.62 1.51
N LEU A 51 0.92 -1.43 1.05
CA LEU A 51 -0.08 -0.62 1.71
C LEU A 51 -0.88 -1.46 2.72
N THR A 52 -0.86 -1.06 3.99
CA THR A 52 -1.69 -1.70 5.04
C THR A 52 -3.14 -1.27 4.89
N VAL A 53 -4.06 -2.24 4.84
CA VAL A 53 -5.49 -2.01 4.66
C VAL A 53 -6.29 -2.80 5.70
N GLU A 54 -7.57 -2.44 5.86
CA GLU A 54 -8.48 -3.18 6.75
C GLU A 54 -8.94 -4.51 6.14
N ASP A 55 -9.17 -4.54 4.83
CA ASP A 55 -9.54 -5.73 4.07
C ASP A 55 -8.92 -5.67 2.67
N SER A 56 -8.00 -6.59 2.42
CA SER A 56 -7.25 -6.70 1.16
C SER A 56 -8.12 -7.18 0.00
N ARG A 57 -9.21 -7.91 0.26
CA ARG A 57 -10.09 -8.50 -0.76
C ARG A 57 -10.85 -7.44 -1.55
N ILE A 58 -11.07 -6.26 -0.96
CA ILE A 58 -11.68 -5.10 -1.66
C ILE A 58 -10.86 -4.70 -2.90
N TYR A 59 -9.57 -5.03 -2.94
CA TYR A 59 -8.65 -4.64 -4.00
C TYR A 59 -8.49 -5.72 -5.08
N ASP A 60 -9.07 -6.91 -4.91
CA ASP A 60 -8.92 -8.00 -5.88
C ASP A 60 -9.48 -7.63 -7.26
N ASP A 61 -10.63 -6.94 -7.30
CA ASP A 61 -11.26 -6.45 -8.54
C ASP A 61 -10.45 -5.34 -9.23
N PHE A 62 -9.45 -4.79 -8.54
CA PHE A 62 -8.58 -3.73 -9.03
C PHE A 62 -7.21 -4.26 -9.48
N LYS A 63 -6.95 -5.57 -9.42
CA LYS A 63 -5.70 -6.18 -9.92
C LYS A 63 -5.40 -5.75 -11.36
N ASN A 64 -4.15 -5.37 -11.58
CA ASN A 64 -3.61 -4.80 -12.82
C ASN A 64 -4.23 -3.46 -13.26
N LYS A 65 -5.00 -2.78 -12.40
CA LYS A 65 -5.56 -1.45 -12.67
C LYS A 65 -4.83 -0.39 -11.86
N LEU A 66 -4.73 0.80 -12.45
CA LEU A 66 -4.25 1.99 -11.75
C LEU A 66 -5.37 2.50 -10.82
N ILE A 67 -5.04 2.60 -9.53
CA ILE A 67 -5.95 3.15 -8.53
C ILE A 67 -5.33 4.37 -7.87
N SER A 68 -6.20 5.17 -7.26
CA SER A 68 -5.84 6.18 -6.30
C SER A 68 -6.49 5.90 -4.95
N ILE A 69 -5.74 6.13 -3.88
CA ILE A 69 -6.25 6.01 -2.53
C ILE A 69 -5.62 7.01 -1.57
N SER A 70 -6.43 7.50 -0.64
CA SER A 70 -5.94 8.32 0.47
C SER A 70 -5.29 7.44 1.53
N CYS A 71 -4.02 7.69 1.83
CA CYS A 71 -3.27 6.94 2.83
C CYS A 71 -2.52 7.86 3.80
N GLY A 72 -2.18 7.32 4.96
CA GLY A 72 -1.17 7.85 5.86
C GLY A 72 0.19 7.23 5.57
N ALA A 73 1.25 7.93 5.99
CA ALA A 73 2.61 7.43 5.98
C ALA A 73 3.23 7.72 7.35
N MET A 74 4.00 6.79 7.89
CA MET A 74 4.71 6.93 9.16
C MET A 74 6.12 6.39 9.05
N ALA A 75 7.10 7.15 9.50
CA ALA A 75 8.48 6.69 9.59
C ALA A 75 8.65 5.76 10.80
N VAL A 76 9.22 4.57 10.56
CA VAL A 76 9.60 3.60 11.59
C VAL A 76 11.05 3.20 11.37
N GLY A 77 11.93 3.76 12.18
CA GLY A 77 13.37 3.65 11.99
C GLY A 77 13.79 4.25 10.64
N ARG A 78 14.27 3.40 9.72
CA ARG A 78 14.67 3.79 8.35
C ARG A 78 13.61 3.48 7.29
N ASN A 79 12.48 2.91 7.67
CA ASN A 79 11.41 2.51 6.76
C ASN A 79 10.22 3.47 6.84
N VAL A 80 9.48 3.61 5.75
CA VAL A 80 8.18 4.31 5.73
C VAL A 80 7.08 3.26 5.62
N ILE A 81 6.13 3.29 6.55
CA ILE A 81 4.96 2.42 6.54
C ILE A 81 3.78 3.20 5.99
N PHE A 82 3.13 2.66 4.97
CA PHE A 82 1.90 3.20 4.41
C PHE A 82 0.68 2.44 4.96
N TYR A 83 -0.39 3.18 5.26
CA TYR A 83 -1.64 2.61 5.75
C TYR A 83 -2.85 3.39 5.27
N VAL A 84 -3.97 2.68 5.08
CA VAL A 84 -5.26 3.25 4.72
C VAL A 84 -6.06 3.49 5.99
N ARG A 85 -6.70 4.66 6.09
CA ARG A 85 -7.64 4.92 7.19
C ARG A 85 -8.86 4.02 7.02
N LYS A 86 -9.38 3.50 8.14
CA LYS A 86 -10.65 2.75 8.19
C LYS A 86 -11.74 3.42 7.35
N GLY A 87 -12.37 2.62 6.47
CA GLY A 87 -13.45 3.05 5.59
C GLY A 87 -13.04 3.77 4.30
N ALA A 88 -11.75 4.12 4.10
CA ALA A 88 -11.30 4.65 2.82
C ALA A 88 -11.26 3.55 1.75
N LYS A 89 -11.68 3.90 0.53
CA LYS A 89 -11.80 2.97 -0.60
C LYS A 89 -10.93 3.43 -1.77
N PRO A 90 -10.38 2.50 -2.58
CA PRO A 90 -9.69 2.85 -3.81
C PRO A 90 -10.67 3.44 -4.83
N VAL A 91 -10.15 4.33 -5.67
CA VAL A 91 -10.86 4.89 -6.83
C VAL A 91 -10.06 4.53 -8.07
N LEU A 92 -10.72 4.05 -9.12
CA LEU A 92 -10.05 3.85 -10.41
C LEU A 92 -9.59 5.19 -10.96
N VAL A 93 -8.35 5.22 -11.45
CA VAL A 93 -7.84 6.39 -12.18
C VAL A 93 -8.18 6.14 -13.64
N ASP A 94 -9.20 6.82 -14.15
CA ASP A 94 -9.46 6.87 -15.58
C ASP A 94 -8.50 7.86 -16.23
N HIS A 95 -7.73 7.38 -17.21
CA HIS A 95 -7.03 8.26 -18.14
C HIS A 95 -8.04 8.66 -19.23
N LEU A 96 -8.63 9.85 -19.07
CA LEU A 96 -9.32 10.54 -20.17
C LEU A 96 -8.32 10.97 -21.26
#